data_AF-A0A7C5ASS5-F1
#
_entry.id   AF-A0A7C5ASS5-F1
#
_cell.length_a   1.000
_cell.length_b   1.000
_cell.length_c   1.000
_cell.angle_alpha   90.00
_cell.angle_beta   90.00
_cell.angle_gamma   90.00
#
_symmetry.space_group_name_H-M   'P 1'
#
loop_
_entity.id
_entity.type
_entity.pdbx_description
1 polymer ?
#
loop_
_entity_poly.entity_id
_entity_poly.type
_entity_poly.pdbx_seq_one_letter_code
_entity_poly.pdbx_strand_id
1 'polypeptide(L)'
;IVVRPGSITGSIGVIMEMLDASRLAAKLGVTLEVIKTGPYKDQGSWHRPLTEEERALLQGMLDEAYEDFIHAVAEGRGLAEDQVRAVADGRILSGRQAVRLGLADREGDLQEAISLAAELAGLTGAPREIRYEAQPSLLQLLLGSLAQGRESDLAILREILLAGRSPAMQYLYTAP
;
A
#
# COMPACT_ATOMS: atom_id res chain seq x y z
N ILE A 1 -13.14 -12.17 7.00
CA ILE A 1 -12.27 -11.05 7.41
C ILE A 1 -12.43 -10.79 8.91
N VAL A 2 -11.41 -11.17 9.69
CA VAL A 2 -11.29 -10.85 11.12
C VAL A 2 -10.26 -9.72 11.27
N VAL A 3 -10.56 -8.69 12.06
CA VAL A 3 -9.66 -7.54 12.26
C VAL A 3 -9.42 -7.25 13.73
N ARG A 4 -8.19 -6.93 14.13
CA ARG A 4 -7.98 -6.43 15.49
C ARG A 4 -8.66 -5.07 15.65
N PRO A 5 -9.15 -4.72 16.86
CA PRO A 5 -9.83 -3.45 17.08
C PRO A 5 -8.98 -2.24 16.68
N GLY A 6 -7.67 -2.31 16.95
CA GLY A 6 -6.68 -1.28 16.63
C GLY A 6 -6.01 -1.42 15.27
N SER A 7 -6.44 -2.34 14.40
CA SER A 7 -5.92 -2.43 13.02
C SER A 7 -6.19 -1.13 12.26
N ILE A 8 -5.23 -0.72 11.44
CA ILE A 8 -5.41 0.34 10.43
C ILE A 8 -5.76 -0.34 9.11
N THR A 9 -6.93 -0.01 8.57
CA THR A 9 -7.49 -0.55 7.32
C THR A 9 -8.22 0.57 6.57
N GLY A 10 -9.14 0.25 5.66
CA GLY A 10 -9.76 1.22 4.76
C GLY A 10 -8.80 1.57 3.63
N SER A 11 -8.56 2.88 3.41
CA SER A 11 -7.74 3.38 2.31
C SER A 11 -8.24 2.90 0.95
N ILE A 12 -9.57 2.82 0.79
CA ILE A 12 -10.21 2.47 -0.47
C ILE A 12 -10.14 3.72 -1.36
N GLY A 13 -9.23 3.69 -2.32
CA GLY A 13 -8.88 4.80 -3.19
C GLY A 13 -7.65 4.43 -4.02
N VAL A 14 -7.40 5.17 -5.10
CA VAL A 14 -6.27 4.92 -6.01
C VAL A 14 -5.51 6.23 -6.19
N ILE A 15 -4.19 6.17 -6.09
CA ILE A 15 -3.31 7.32 -6.30
C ILE A 15 -2.20 6.98 -7.28
N MET A 16 -1.71 8.00 -7.97
CA MET A 16 -0.49 7.92 -8.77
C MET A 16 0.40 9.10 -8.39
N GLU A 17 1.59 8.80 -7.86
CA GLU A 17 2.58 9.81 -7.49
C GLU A 17 3.63 9.94 -8.59
N MET A 18 3.92 11.18 -9.00
CA MET A 18 5.00 11.50 -9.92
C MET A 18 5.80 12.68 -9.39
N LEU A 19 7.13 12.59 -9.49
CA LEU A 19 8.04 13.65 -9.08
C LEU A 19 8.32 14.57 -10.26
N ASP A 20 8.16 15.89 -10.09
CA ASP A 20 8.73 16.89 -11.01
C ASP A 20 9.98 17.51 -10.37
N ALA A 21 11.15 17.19 -10.93
CA ALA A 21 12.44 17.76 -10.58
C ALA A 21 13.04 18.62 -11.71
N SER A 22 12.24 19.07 -12.67
CA SER A 22 12.66 19.95 -13.77
C SER A 22 13.36 21.22 -13.27
N ARG A 23 12.80 21.86 -12.24
CA ARG A 23 13.37 23.07 -11.62
C ARG A 23 14.71 22.81 -10.92
N LEU A 24 14.88 21.63 -10.34
CA LEU A 24 16.14 21.24 -9.71
C LEU A 24 17.22 20.99 -10.77
N ALA A 25 16.88 20.24 -11.83
CA ALA A 25 17.78 20.02 -12.96
C ALA A 25 18.23 21.32 -13.61
N ALA A 26 17.31 22.26 -13.84
CA ALA A 26 17.63 23.57 -14.38
C ALA A 26 18.62 24.35 -13.49
N LYS A 27 18.46 24.31 -12.16
CA LYS A 27 19.42 24.94 -11.22
C LYS A 27 20.82 24.31 -11.27
N LEU A 28 20.89 23.02 -11.58
CA LEU A 28 22.15 22.28 -11.71
C LEU A 28 22.74 22.36 -13.13
N GLY A 29 22.10 23.08 -14.06
CA GLY A 29 22.53 23.18 -15.45
C GLY A 29 22.35 21.87 -16.24
N VAL A 30 21.49 20.96 -15.77
CA VAL A 30 21.21 19.69 -16.42
C VAL A 30 19.99 19.86 -17.33
N THR A 31 20.17 19.52 -18.61
CA THR A 31 19.09 19.48 -19.61
C THR A 31 18.93 18.06 -20.11
N LEU A 32 17.69 17.57 -20.21
CA LEU A 32 17.39 16.29 -20.83
C LEU A 32 16.70 16.52 -22.17
N GLU A 33 17.28 15.96 -23.24
CA GLU A 33 16.66 15.93 -24.56
C GLU A 33 15.98 14.57 -24.77
N VAL A 34 14.71 14.60 -25.18
CA VAL A 34 13.91 13.38 -25.39
C VAL A 34 13.53 13.27 -26.87
N ILE A 35 14.00 12.21 -27.52
CA ILE A 35 13.59 11.82 -28.88
C ILE A 35 12.54 10.72 -28.75
N LYS A 36 11.30 11.00 -29.19
CA LYS A 36 10.15 10.11 -28.98
C LYS A 36 9.30 9.95 -30.22
N THR A 37 8.70 8.77 -30.37
CA THR A 37 7.83 8.41 -31.51
C THR A 37 6.39 8.89 -31.38
N GLY A 38 6.00 9.38 -30.20
CA GLY A 38 4.66 9.90 -29.93
C GLY A 38 4.65 10.88 -28.76
N PRO A 39 3.64 11.77 -28.68
CA PRO A 39 3.62 12.89 -27.74
C PRO A 39 3.64 12.45 -26.28
N TYR A 40 2.98 11.33 -25.96
CA TYR A 40 2.77 10.84 -24.59
C TYR A 40 3.82 9.82 -24.11
N LYS A 41 4.85 9.51 -24.91
CA LYS A 41 5.84 8.45 -24.57
C LYS A 41 6.79 8.81 -23.43
N ASP A 42 6.70 10.03 -22.93
CA ASP A 42 7.44 10.57 -21.79
C ASP A 42 6.47 11.23 -20.77
N GLN A 43 5.16 10.95 -20.83
CA GLN A 43 4.20 11.46 -19.85
C GLN A 43 4.62 11.01 -18.44
N GLY A 44 4.54 11.91 -17.46
CA GLY A 44 4.97 11.63 -16.09
C GLY A 44 6.48 11.60 -15.88
N SER A 45 7.27 12.03 -16.87
CA SER A 45 8.72 12.14 -16.69
C SER A 45 9.09 13.20 -15.67
N TRP A 46 10.15 12.94 -14.92
CA TRP A 46 10.57 13.83 -13.83
C TRP A 46 11.17 15.17 -14.27
N HIS A 47 11.57 15.30 -15.53
CA HIS A 47 12.33 16.44 -16.03
C HIS A 47 11.45 17.53 -16.67
N ARG A 48 10.13 17.37 -16.67
CA ARG A 48 9.16 18.37 -17.10
C ARG A 48 7.83 18.22 -16.34
N PRO A 49 7.03 19.27 -16.19
CA PRO A 49 5.68 19.14 -15.66
C PRO A 49 4.78 18.31 -16.60
N LEU A 50 3.75 17.69 -16.02
CA LEU A 50 2.65 17.09 -16.80
C LEU A 50 1.88 18.19 -17.53
N THR A 51 1.46 17.90 -18.77
CA THR A 51 0.46 18.73 -19.44
C THR A 51 -0.94 18.42 -18.90
N GLU A 52 -1.91 19.28 -19.21
CA GLU A 52 -3.31 19.07 -18.79
C GLU A 52 -3.92 17.85 -19.47
N GLU A 53 -3.57 17.61 -20.74
CA GLU A 53 -4.03 16.45 -21.50
C GLU A 53 -3.46 15.15 -20.92
N GLU A 54 -2.19 15.15 -20.51
CA GLU A 54 -1.56 14.01 -19.84
C GLU A 54 -2.18 13.74 -18.48
N ARG A 55 -2.49 14.80 -17.72
CA ARG A 55 -3.18 14.70 -16.44
C ARG A 55 -4.56 14.08 -16.61
N ALA A 56 -5.35 14.56 -17.58
CA ALA A 56 -6.69 14.03 -17.84
C ALA A 56 -6.65 12.55 -18.25
N LEU A 57 -5.69 12.14 -19.08
CA LEU A 57 -5.49 10.73 -19.45
C LEU A 57 -5.20 9.85 -18.23
N LEU A 58 -4.26 10.28 -17.39
CA LEU A 58 -3.90 9.54 -16.18
C LEU A 58 -5.03 9.52 -15.15
N GLN A 59 -5.79 10.62 -15.04
CA GLN A 59 -6.97 10.67 -14.18
C GLN A 59 -8.03 9.68 -14.63
N GLY A 60 -8.31 9.56 -15.94
CA GLY A 60 -9.24 8.56 -16.46
C GLY A 60 -8.83 7.12 -16.08
N MET A 61 -7.54 6.80 -16.14
CA MET A 61 -7.04 5.49 -15.69
C MET A 61 -7.22 5.28 -14.18
N LEU A 62 -7.03 6.32 -13.38
CA LEU A 62 -7.26 6.26 -11.92
C LEU A 62 -8.74 6.08 -11.60
N ASP A 63 -9.62 6.77 -12.33
CA ASP A 63 -11.06 6.68 -12.17
C ASP A 63 -11.54 5.25 -12.50
N GLU A 64 -11.10 4.66 -13.61
CA GLU A 64 -11.38 3.26 -13.96
C GLU A 64 -10.92 2.29 -12.85
N ALA A 65 -9.68 2.42 -12.38
CA ALA A 65 -9.17 1.56 -11.30
C ALA A 65 -9.92 1.76 -9.97
N TYR A 66 -10.41 2.97 -9.70
CA TYR A 66 -11.19 3.28 -8.51
C TYR A 66 -12.59 2.63 -8.57
N GLU A 67 -13.23 2.66 -9.73
CA GLU A 67 -14.50 1.97 -9.97
C GLU A 67 -14.34 0.45 -9.80
N ASP A 68 -13.30 -0.14 -10.38
CA ASP A 68 -12.99 -1.57 -10.20
C ASP A 68 -12.79 -1.93 -8.72
N PHE A 69 -12.13 -1.05 -7.95
CA PHE A 69 -11.92 -1.27 -6.52
C PHE A 69 -13.23 -1.19 -5.73
N ILE A 70 -14.10 -0.20 -6.02
CA ILE A 70 -15.43 -0.12 -5.40
C ILE A 70 -16.22 -1.38 -5.70
N HIS A 71 -16.25 -1.81 -6.96
CA HIS A 71 -17.00 -2.98 -7.39
C HIS A 71 -16.53 -4.25 -6.68
N ALA A 72 -15.21 -4.49 -6.63
CA ALA A 72 -14.63 -5.65 -5.96
C ALA A 72 -14.94 -5.68 -4.45
N VAL A 73 -14.94 -4.50 -3.79
CA VAL A 73 -15.32 -4.40 -2.37
C VAL A 73 -16.82 -4.65 -2.20
N ALA A 74 -17.67 -4.05 -3.03
CA ALA A 74 -19.12 -4.23 -2.97
C ALA A 74 -19.50 -5.70 -3.14
N GLU A 75 -18.96 -6.36 -4.17
CA GLU A 75 -19.18 -7.79 -4.42
C GLU A 75 -18.66 -8.65 -3.26
N GLY A 76 -17.39 -8.46 -2.86
CA GLY A 76 -16.76 -9.27 -1.82
C GLY A 76 -17.36 -9.09 -0.43
N ARG A 77 -18.06 -7.98 -0.17
CA ARG A 77 -18.72 -7.69 1.10
C ARG A 77 -20.24 -7.84 1.05
N GLY A 78 -20.83 -8.03 -0.12
CA GLY A 78 -22.28 -8.04 -0.33
C GLY A 78 -22.94 -6.71 0.03
N LEU A 79 -22.25 -5.59 -0.22
CA LEU A 79 -22.73 -4.24 0.06
C LEU A 79 -23.21 -3.57 -1.24
N ALA A 80 -24.12 -2.59 -1.12
CA ALA A 80 -24.44 -1.73 -2.26
C ALA A 80 -23.23 -0.82 -2.56
N GLU A 81 -22.95 -0.58 -3.85
CA GLU A 81 -21.82 0.29 -4.26
C GLU A 81 -21.89 1.69 -3.64
N ASP A 82 -23.10 2.26 -3.50
CA ASP A 82 -23.31 3.55 -2.83
C ASP A 82 -22.85 3.54 -1.36
N GLN A 83 -23.02 2.41 -0.65
CA GLN A 83 -22.55 2.27 0.74
C GLN A 83 -21.02 2.22 0.78
N VAL A 84 -20.40 1.56 -0.19
CA VAL A 84 -18.93 1.51 -0.32
C VAL A 84 -18.39 2.90 -0.64
N ARG A 85 -18.98 3.61 -1.62
CA ARG A 85 -18.59 4.98 -1.98
C ARG A 85 -18.64 5.95 -0.80
N ALA A 86 -19.62 5.84 0.07
CA ALA A 86 -19.75 6.70 1.25
C ALA A 86 -18.51 6.66 2.18
N VAL A 87 -17.70 5.61 2.08
CA VAL A 87 -16.49 5.40 2.89
C VAL A 87 -15.21 5.21 2.05
N ALA A 88 -15.30 5.29 0.72
CA ALA A 88 -14.20 5.05 -0.21
C ALA A 88 -13.57 6.34 -0.75
N ASP A 89 -13.22 7.27 0.14
CA ASP A 89 -12.53 8.52 -0.23
C ASP A 89 -11.02 8.49 0.12
N GLY A 90 -10.46 7.28 0.26
CA GLY A 90 -9.06 7.07 0.64
C GLY A 90 -8.74 7.22 2.12
N ARG A 91 -9.71 7.53 3.00
CA ARG A 91 -9.46 7.64 4.45
C ARG A 91 -9.10 6.28 5.07
N ILE A 92 -8.27 6.31 6.11
CA ILE A 92 -8.02 5.13 6.95
C ILE A 92 -9.17 4.90 7.94
N LEU A 93 -9.37 3.66 8.32
CA LEU A 93 -10.37 3.21 9.30
C LEU A 93 -9.71 2.29 10.33
N SER A 94 -10.14 2.41 11.58
CA SER A 94 -9.85 1.40 12.61
C SER A 94 -10.56 0.08 12.30
N GLY A 95 -10.06 -1.04 12.83
CA GLY A 95 -10.76 -2.33 12.74
C GLY A 95 -12.18 -2.27 13.30
N ARG A 96 -12.41 -1.54 14.39
CA ARG A 96 -13.77 -1.31 14.93
C ARG A 96 -14.68 -0.60 13.93
N GLN A 97 -14.17 0.42 13.22
CA GLN A 97 -14.94 1.11 12.19
C GLN A 97 -15.23 0.20 11.00
N ALA A 98 -14.24 -0.59 10.55
CA ALA A 98 -14.42 -1.52 9.45
C ALA A 98 -15.52 -2.54 9.72
N VAL A 99 -15.59 -3.10 10.93
CA VAL A 99 -16.67 -4.02 11.32
C VAL A 99 -18.02 -3.32 11.34
N ARG A 100 -18.11 -2.12 11.95
CA ARG A 100 -19.36 -1.35 12.00
C ARG A 100 -19.90 -0.95 10.62
N LEU A 101 -19.01 -0.76 9.65
CA LEU A 101 -19.33 -0.37 8.28
C LEU A 101 -19.52 -1.58 7.33
N GLY A 102 -19.42 -2.81 7.84
CA GLY A 102 -19.56 -4.03 7.04
C GLY A 102 -18.34 -4.38 6.17
N LEU A 103 -17.24 -3.63 6.28
CA LEU A 103 -15.98 -3.88 5.57
C LEU A 103 -15.16 -5.03 6.18
N ALA A 104 -15.47 -5.44 7.41
CA ALA A 104 -14.95 -6.63 8.07
C ALA A 104 -16.06 -7.38 8.81
N ASP A 105 -15.88 -8.67 9.08
CA ASP A 105 -16.94 -9.51 9.65
C ASP A 105 -16.98 -9.43 11.18
N ARG A 106 -15.82 -9.34 11.83
CA ARG A 106 -15.73 -9.25 13.29
C ARG A 106 -14.39 -8.74 13.77
N GLU A 107 -14.40 -8.25 15.01
CA GLU A 107 -13.17 -7.98 15.75
C GLU A 107 -12.55 -9.30 16.24
N GLY A 108 -11.22 -9.41 16.18
CA GLY A 108 -10.47 -10.54 16.71
C GLY A 108 -9.01 -10.53 16.31
N ASP A 109 -8.25 -11.48 16.85
CA ASP A 109 -6.84 -11.70 16.57
C ASP A 109 -6.61 -12.87 15.58
N LEU A 110 -5.35 -13.29 15.46
CA LEU A 110 -4.97 -14.39 14.57
C LEU A 110 -5.56 -15.73 15.02
N GLN A 111 -5.66 -15.99 16.32
CA GLN A 111 -6.19 -17.26 16.83
C GLN A 111 -7.69 -17.33 16.62
N GLU A 112 -8.40 -16.22 16.75
CA GLU A 112 -9.80 -16.13 16.33
C GLU A 112 -9.98 -16.39 14.83
N ALA A 113 -9.09 -15.84 13.98
CA ALA A 113 -9.14 -16.09 12.54
C ALA A 113 -8.88 -17.57 12.19
N ILE A 114 -7.90 -18.21 12.83
CA ILE A 114 -7.58 -19.63 12.65
C ILE A 114 -8.73 -20.52 13.14
N SER A 115 -9.28 -20.22 14.31
CA SER A 115 -10.40 -20.96 14.87
C SER A 115 -11.63 -20.88 13.97
N LEU A 116 -11.94 -19.68 13.47
CA LEU A 116 -13.04 -19.48 12.51
C LEU A 116 -12.81 -20.25 11.20
N ALA A 117 -11.58 -20.24 10.67
CA ALA A 117 -11.26 -21.01 9.48
C ALA A 117 -11.41 -22.53 9.69
N ALA A 118 -10.98 -23.03 10.85
CA ALA A 118 -11.13 -24.44 11.21
C ALA A 118 -12.60 -24.84 11.35
N GLU A 119 -13.42 -23.99 11.96
CA GLU A 119 -14.87 -24.17 12.09
C GLU A 119 -15.55 -24.22 10.71
N LEU A 120 -15.26 -23.26 9.83
CA LEU A 120 -15.82 -23.20 8.48
C LEU A 120 -15.40 -24.40 7.62
N ALA A 121 -14.22 -24.98 7.89
CA ALA A 121 -13.72 -26.17 7.23
C ALA A 121 -14.22 -27.49 7.86
N GLY A 122 -14.96 -27.43 8.98
CA GLY A 122 -15.47 -28.61 9.68
C GLY A 122 -14.38 -29.46 10.35
N LEU A 123 -13.24 -28.85 10.71
CA LEU A 123 -12.16 -29.56 11.38
C LEU A 123 -12.53 -29.89 12.84
N THR A 124 -12.22 -31.12 13.26
CA THR A 124 -12.39 -31.56 14.65
C THR A 124 -11.06 -31.49 15.39
N GLY A 125 -11.04 -30.79 16.53
CA GLY A 125 -9.83 -30.61 17.33
C GLY A 125 -9.01 -29.39 16.92
N ALA A 126 -7.84 -29.23 17.54
CA ALA A 126 -6.97 -28.08 17.27
C ALA A 126 -6.37 -28.17 15.85
N PRO A 127 -6.52 -27.14 15.01
CA PRO A 127 -5.94 -27.13 13.67
C PRO A 127 -4.42 -27.12 13.76
N ARG A 128 -3.76 -27.90 12.90
CA ARG A 128 -2.30 -27.87 12.77
C ARG A 128 -1.89 -26.65 11.97
N GLU A 129 -1.22 -25.71 12.62
CA GLU A 129 -0.63 -24.54 11.97
C GLU A 129 0.69 -24.93 11.27
N ILE A 130 0.81 -24.60 9.98
CA ILE A 130 2.05 -24.76 9.21
C ILE A 130 2.43 -23.38 8.68
N ARG A 131 3.58 -22.88 9.12
CA ARG A 131 4.14 -21.62 8.62
C ARG A 131 5.25 -21.91 7.63
N TYR A 132 5.08 -21.42 6.41
CA TYR A 132 6.15 -21.44 5.42
C TYR A 132 7.04 -20.21 5.65
N GLU A 133 8.26 -20.45 6.10
CA GLU A 133 9.29 -19.41 6.18
C GLU A 133 10.21 -19.54 4.97
N ALA A 134 10.38 -18.45 4.23
CA ALA A 134 11.37 -18.38 3.16
C ALA A 134 12.76 -18.45 3.81
N GLN A 135 13.37 -19.63 3.80
CA GLN A 135 14.74 -19.79 4.28
C GLN A 135 15.67 -19.05 3.32
N PRO A 136 16.54 -18.15 3.81
CA PRO A 136 17.49 -17.44 2.95
C PRO A 136 18.37 -18.46 2.24
N SER A 137 18.59 -18.26 0.94
CA SER A 137 19.44 -19.18 0.17
C SER A 137 20.89 -19.12 0.65
N LEU A 138 21.67 -20.18 0.40
CA LEU A 138 23.09 -20.25 0.80
C LEU A 138 23.91 -19.09 0.21
N LEU A 139 23.59 -18.66 -1.02
CA LEU A 139 24.16 -17.48 -1.65
C LEU A 139 23.78 -16.19 -0.91
N GLN A 140 22.55 -16.10 -0.41
CA GLN A 140 22.07 -14.94 0.35
C GLN A 140 22.78 -14.82 1.70
N LEU A 141 23.05 -15.95 2.36
CA LEU A 141 23.84 -15.99 3.59
C LEU A 141 25.31 -15.64 3.33
N LEU A 142 25.89 -16.11 2.22
CA LEU A 142 27.27 -15.81 1.83
C LEU A 142 27.44 -14.35 1.37
N LEU A 143 26.51 -13.80 0.59
CA LEU A 143 26.55 -12.40 0.18
C LEU A 143 26.20 -11.46 1.34
N GLY A 144 25.31 -11.87 2.25
CA GLY A 144 24.95 -11.11 3.44
C GLY A 144 26.13 -10.89 4.39
N SER A 145 27.02 -11.87 4.53
CA SER A 145 28.25 -11.74 5.33
C SER A 145 29.32 -10.89 4.65
N LEU A 146 29.32 -10.81 3.31
CA LEU A 146 30.22 -9.96 2.54
C LEU A 146 29.73 -8.51 2.41
N ALA A 147 28.43 -8.27 2.50
CA ALA A 147 27.80 -6.96 2.38
C ALA A 147 27.81 -6.13 3.69
N GLN A 148 28.25 -6.72 4.81
CA GLN A 148 28.20 -6.13 6.16
C GLN A 148 29.07 -4.87 6.36
N GLY A 149 29.77 -4.39 5.33
CA GLY A 149 30.77 -3.31 5.43
C GLY A 149 30.49 -1.99 4.69
N ARG A 150 29.32 -1.81 4.06
CA ARG A 150 29.02 -0.56 3.31
C ARG A 150 27.54 -0.15 3.38
N GLU A 151 27.05 0.16 4.58
CA GLU A 151 25.87 1.03 4.64
C GLU A 151 26.35 2.48 4.49
N SER A 152 26.02 3.06 3.34
CA SER A 152 26.33 4.45 3.00
C SER A 152 25.19 5.36 3.45
N ASP A 153 25.45 6.63 3.68
CA ASP A 153 24.44 7.65 4.02
C ASP A 153 23.22 7.68 3.06
N LEU A 154 23.39 7.17 1.84
CA LEU A 154 22.31 6.96 0.87
C LEU A 154 21.31 5.88 1.28
N ALA A 155 21.75 4.84 2.00
CA ALA A 155 20.88 3.83 2.58
C ALA A 155 20.01 4.42 3.70
N ILE A 156 20.61 5.26 4.55
CA ILE A 156 19.90 5.99 5.62
C ILE A 156 18.92 7.00 5.01
N LEU A 157 19.32 7.75 3.98
CA LEU A 157 18.41 8.67 3.26
C LEU A 157 17.28 7.92 2.57
N ARG A 158 17.56 6.77 1.96
CA ARG A 158 16.54 5.89 1.37
C ARG A 158 15.61 5.36 2.44
N GLU A 159 16.13 4.95 3.59
CA GLU A 159 15.34 4.48 4.70
C GLU A 159 14.46 5.60 5.26
N ILE A 160 14.96 6.81 5.45
CA ILE A 160 14.15 7.97 5.88
C ILE A 160 13.07 8.33 4.86
N LEU A 161 13.41 8.32 3.56
CA LEU A 161 12.46 8.57 2.48
C LEU A 161 11.36 7.49 2.37
N LEU A 162 11.66 6.25 2.77
CA LEU A 162 10.73 5.12 2.72
C LEU A 162 10.00 4.85 4.04
N ALA A 163 10.63 5.12 5.19
CA ALA A 163 10.13 4.83 6.54
C ALA A 163 9.02 5.79 6.98
N GLY A 164 8.91 6.96 6.35
CA GLY A 164 7.87 7.94 6.66
C GLY A 164 6.47 7.61 6.14
N ARG A 165 6.22 6.43 5.56
CA ARG A 165 5.05 6.23 4.67
C ARG A 165 3.83 5.52 5.25
N SER A 166 3.87 5.03 6.49
CA SER A 166 2.67 4.39 7.07
C SER A 166 2.41 4.88 8.51
N PRO A 167 1.39 5.73 8.74
CA PRO A 167 0.98 6.07 10.09
C PRO A 167 0.64 4.78 10.86
N ALA A 168 1.21 4.63 12.05
CA ALA A 168 0.94 3.52 12.96
C ALA A 168 0.37 4.05 14.26
N MET A 169 -0.66 3.40 14.81
CA MET A 169 -1.13 3.73 16.15
C MET A 169 -0.07 3.30 17.17
N GLN A 170 0.43 4.27 17.94
CA GLN A 170 1.41 4.04 18.99
C GLN A 170 0.83 4.44 20.34
N TYR A 171 0.93 3.55 21.32
CA TYR A 171 0.70 3.87 22.72
C TYR A 171 2.07 4.11 23.36
N LEU A 172 2.55 5.36 23.27
CA LEU A 172 3.83 5.76 23.85
C LEU A 172 3.59 6.61 25.10
N TYR A 173 4.18 6.19 26.21
CA TYR A 173 4.23 6.97 27.44
C TYR A 173 5.69 7.29 27.75
N THR A 174 6.05 8.56 27.70
CA THR A 174 7.35 9.07 28.12
C THR A 174 7.19 9.73 29.49
N ALA A 175 7.70 9.06 30.52
CA ALA A 175 7.82 9.65 31.85
C ALA A 175 8.87 10.79 31.82
N PRO A 176 8.73 11.81 32.69
CA PRO A 176 9.66 12.95 32.76
C PRO A 176 11.09 12.54 33.15
#